data_AF-A0A2T3QLZ8-F1
#
_entry.id   AF-A0A2T3QLZ8-F1
#
_cell.length_a   1.000
_cell.length_b   1.000
_cell.length_c   1.000
_cell.angle_alpha   90.00
_cell.angle_beta   90.00
_cell.angle_gamma   90.00
#
_symmetry.space_group_name_H-M   'P 1'
#
loop_
_entity.id
_entity.type
_entity.pdbx_description
1 polymer ?
#
loop_
_entity_poly.entity_id
_entity_poly.type
_entity_poly.pdbx_seq_one_letter_code
_entity_poly.pdbx_strand_id
1 'polypeptide(L)'
;MGDIITVGCKTSTGGSVITGSGHVKINGLSQALLGDTATCLCGSKSCRGQGPIVQQSSRAANINGTNVARVGDFVDTGCGNCYLIASNHNVSLGTSTATPLSMGNGISIGNSVSINTGGLTTTYSQSFSSPIQTQTNKVFAKSPKAPWGSIDVGQLREPASSIGSMGVYAAGSMDAVASTGLGATALSRISGVALADIAGFSMQVIGRSGVLLALSPTQLGDGTLYGQEEVKAKSGVETRVRFGFDTDGNIHGYHVDNAVIPNRTVEHIGDKFVVDLEPGIRIEWVPTTTEIAGTKILTNPIPDIDLHTIYIHPEKDQGEEFANTYVTPISDVDLNDYILIFPEETGLPPLYIVYSKPPVKMLEVDLYGNFKGRPRNGTHADHMPSQRAASTYLQRKLAGFADDQQIKKQMNFVATVIIPAKVHQKYSETYGGRNTPTQIAKDANNLRQAVDNNFDAIKPWMLEEGFNESELENARNKMHQLNKENGWYQ
;
A
#
# COMPACT_ATOMS: atom_id res chain seq x y z
N MET A 1 14.55 -29.11 30.31
CA MET A 1 14.76 -29.37 28.88
C MET A 1 14.60 -28.06 28.14
N GLY A 2 15.37 -27.84 27.09
CA GLY A 2 15.30 -26.61 26.31
C GLY A 2 13.96 -26.47 25.61
N ASP A 3 13.48 -25.23 25.54
CA ASP A 3 12.28 -24.85 24.80
C ASP A 3 12.59 -24.51 23.32
N ILE A 4 13.88 -24.48 22.97
CA ILE A 4 14.36 -24.10 21.65
C ILE A 4 14.36 -25.29 20.68
N ILE A 5 14.00 -25.03 19.42
CA ILE A 5 13.84 -26.07 18.39
C ILE A 5 14.86 -25.89 17.28
N THR A 6 15.61 -26.95 16.96
CA THR A 6 16.51 -26.98 15.78
C THR A 6 16.03 -27.98 14.74
N VAL A 7 16.66 -27.97 13.57
CA VAL A 7 16.61 -29.10 12.62
C VAL A 7 16.94 -30.39 13.35
N GLY A 8 16.13 -31.44 13.10
CA GLY A 8 16.23 -32.74 13.75
C GLY A 8 15.44 -32.88 15.06
N CYS A 9 14.97 -31.78 15.67
CA CYS A 9 14.07 -31.86 16.82
C CYS A 9 12.78 -32.60 16.47
N LYS A 10 12.24 -33.35 17.44
CA LYS A 10 11.14 -34.29 17.20
C LYS A 10 9.77 -33.62 17.27
N THR A 11 8.81 -34.23 16.58
CA THR A 11 7.39 -33.92 16.69
C THR A 11 6.69 -34.98 17.53
N SER A 12 5.52 -34.64 18.08
CA SER A 12 4.67 -35.52 18.90
C SER A 12 4.21 -36.80 18.19
N THR A 13 4.30 -36.82 16.86
CA THR A 13 3.89 -37.96 16.02
C THR A 13 5.08 -38.82 15.59
N GLY A 14 6.29 -38.56 16.08
CA GLY A 14 7.50 -39.29 15.73
C GLY A 14 8.27 -38.73 14.53
N GLY A 15 7.77 -37.66 13.91
CA GLY A 15 8.48 -36.92 12.86
C GLY A 15 9.59 -36.01 13.40
N SER A 16 10.11 -35.14 12.54
CA SER A 16 11.16 -34.19 12.90
C SER A 16 11.10 -32.89 12.10
N VAL A 17 11.69 -31.85 12.64
CA VAL A 17 11.97 -30.60 11.93
C VAL A 17 13.01 -30.85 10.86
N ILE A 18 12.75 -30.43 9.63
CA ILE A 18 13.60 -30.72 8.46
C ILE A 18 14.19 -29.47 7.80
N THR A 19 13.61 -28.29 8.02
CA THR A 19 14.24 -27.01 7.64
C THR A 19 14.54 -26.16 8.86
N GLY A 20 15.58 -25.33 8.76
CA GLY A 20 15.98 -24.39 9.79
C GLY A 20 16.49 -23.14 9.12
N SER A 21 15.60 -22.16 8.98
CA SER A 21 15.86 -20.88 8.32
C SER A 21 16.54 -19.89 9.27
N GLY A 22 16.72 -20.25 10.54
CA GLY A 22 17.50 -19.47 11.49
C GLY A 22 19.00 -19.54 11.21
N HIS A 23 19.66 -18.39 11.17
CA HIS A 23 21.11 -18.28 11.02
C HIS A 23 21.90 -18.67 12.28
N VAL A 24 21.20 -18.93 13.40
CA VAL A 24 21.78 -19.40 14.65
C VAL A 24 21.91 -20.92 14.61
N LYS A 25 23.06 -21.46 15.00
CA LYS A 25 23.27 -22.91 15.15
C LYS A 25 23.43 -23.29 16.62
N ILE A 26 22.73 -24.33 17.05
CA ILE A 26 22.85 -24.90 18.40
C ILE A 26 23.36 -26.32 18.27
N ASN A 27 24.51 -26.60 18.88
CA ASN A 27 25.22 -27.87 18.71
C ASN A 27 25.43 -28.25 17.23
N GLY A 28 25.67 -27.25 16.37
CA GLY A 28 25.87 -27.43 14.93
C GLY A 28 24.60 -27.54 14.09
N LEU A 29 23.41 -27.60 14.70
CA LEU A 29 22.12 -27.72 14.02
C LEU A 29 21.45 -26.35 13.87
N SER A 30 20.89 -26.04 12.70
CA SER A 30 20.22 -24.76 12.45
C SER A 30 18.98 -24.59 13.31
N GLN A 31 18.80 -23.38 13.84
CA GLN A 31 17.62 -22.97 14.59
C GLN A 31 16.39 -22.95 13.68
N ALA A 32 15.28 -23.52 14.16
CA ALA A 32 14.00 -23.48 13.45
C ALA A 32 13.23 -22.21 13.82
N LEU A 33 12.56 -21.63 12.83
CA LEU A 33 11.69 -20.48 12.93
C LEU A 33 10.25 -20.86 12.60
N LEU A 34 9.29 -19.99 12.91
CA LEU A 34 7.94 -20.16 12.39
C LEU A 34 7.96 -20.14 10.86
N GLY A 35 7.13 -20.98 10.24
CA GLY A 35 7.13 -21.22 8.79
C GLY A 35 8.11 -22.31 8.33
N ASP A 36 9.12 -22.69 9.13
CA ASP A 36 9.98 -23.84 8.81
C ASP A 36 9.18 -25.15 8.80
N THR A 37 9.64 -26.12 8.03
CA THR A 37 8.91 -27.37 7.77
C THR A 37 9.30 -28.45 8.78
N ALA A 38 8.30 -29.15 9.29
CA ALA A 38 8.45 -30.37 10.07
C ALA A 38 7.56 -31.50 9.55
N THR A 39 7.96 -32.74 9.81
CA THR A 39 7.23 -33.94 9.38
C THR A 39 6.28 -34.46 10.46
N CYS A 40 5.23 -35.14 10.02
CA CYS A 40 4.19 -35.74 10.84
C CYS A 40 3.96 -37.19 10.40
N LEU A 41 4.12 -38.14 11.32
CA LEU A 41 3.99 -39.58 11.05
C LEU A 41 2.72 -40.19 11.67
N CYS A 42 1.67 -39.38 11.88
CA CYS A 42 0.43 -39.83 12.54
C CYS A 42 -0.40 -40.87 11.74
N GLY A 43 -0.11 -41.06 10.45
CA GLY A 43 -0.82 -42.01 9.59
C GLY A 43 -2.28 -41.64 9.24
N SER A 44 -2.76 -40.45 9.64
CA SER A 44 -4.11 -39.99 9.27
C SER A 44 -4.24 -39.76 7.76
N LYS A 45 -5.39 -40.14 7.19
CA LYS A 45 -5.72 -39.87 5.78
C LYS A 45 -5.80 -38.37 5.46
N SER A 46 -6.11 -37.53 6.45
CA SER A 46 -6.17 -36.06 6.29
C SER A 46 -4.79 -35.38 6.44
N CYS A 47 -3.75 -36.14 6.77
CA CYS A 47 -2.42 -35.62 7.03
C CYS A 47 -1.60 -35.54 5.74
N ARG A 48 -1.06 -34.37 5.43
CA ARG A 48 -0.13 -34.14 4.30
C ARG A 48 1.29 -34.68 4.55
N GLY A 49 1.56 -35.23 5.73
CA GLY A 49 2.86 -35.82 6.11
C GLY A 49 3.94 -34.81 6.51
N GLN A 50 3.83 -33.56 6.07
CA GLN A 50 4.69 -32.44 6.50
C GLN A 50 3.95 -31.11 6.37
N GLY A 51 4.44 -30.08 7.05
CA GLY A 51 3.81 -28.77 7.06
C GLY A 51 4.61 -27.72 7.82
N PRO A 52 4.23 -26.44 7.72
CA PRO A 52 4.92 -25.35 8.39
C PRO A 52 4.69 -25.39 9.90
N ILE A 53 5.66 -24.89 10.64
CA ILE A 53 5.55 -24.65 12.09
C ILE A 53 4.75 -23.36 12.30
N VAL A 54 3.70 -23.44 13.11
CA VAL A 54 2.74 -22.35 13.39
C VAL A 54 2.73 -22.01 14.88
N GLN A 55 2.72 -20.73 15.18
CA GLN A 55 2.74 -20.21 16.55
C GLN A 55 1.54 -20.69 17.37
N GLN A 56 1.78 -21.19 18.59
CA GLN A 56 0.71 -21.50 19.56
C GLN A 56 0.74 -20.63 20.83
N SER A 57 1.84 -19.91 21.06
CA SER A 57 2.03 -19.07 22.24
C SER A 57 2.82 -17.80 21.92
N SER A 58 2.56 -16.72 22.66
CA SER A 58 3.31 -15.46 22.53
C SER A 58 4.79 -15.66 22.89
N ARG A 59 5.66 -14.93 22.18
CA ARG A 59 7.11 -14.88 22.45
C ARG A 59 7.71 -13.62 21.84
N ALA A 60 8.78 -13.12 22.43
CA ALA A 60 9.55 -11.99 21.92
C ALA A 60 10.89 -12.40 21.25
N ALA A 61 11.19 -13.70 21.22
CA ALA A 61 12.37 -14.23 20.57
C ALA A 61 12.13 -14.38 19.06
N ASN A 62 12.77 -13.52 18.27
CA ASN A 62 12.75 -13.57 16.81
C ASN A 62 14.19 -13.55 16.26
N ILE A 63 14.37 -14.12 15.08
CA ILE A 63 15.58 -14.01 14.28
C ILE A 63 15.17 -13.39 12.96
N ASN A 64 15.70 -12.20 12.67
CA ASN A 64 15.37 -11.42 11.47
C ASN A 64 13.85 -11.17 11.32
N GLY A 65 13.15 -10.84 12.41
CA GLY A 65 11.71 -10.55 12.40
C GLY A 65 10.79 -11.77 12.37
N THR A 66 11.33 -12.98 12.20
CA THR A 66 10.55 -14.22 12.28
C THR A 66 10.71 -14.85 13.66
N ASN A 67 9.59 -15.11 14.34
CA ASN A 67 9.59 -15.72 15.66
C ASN A 67 10.27 -17.10 15.65
N VAL A 68 11.02 -17.38 16.71
CA VAL A 68 11.70 -18.65 16.90
C VAL A 68 10.67 -19.75 17.20
N ALA A 69 10.80 -20.89 16.50
CA ALA A 69 9.99 -22.07 16.78
C ALA A 69 10.33 -22.61 18.17
N ARG A 70 9.30 -22.98 18.93
CA ARG A 70 9.45 -23.44 20.31
C ARG A 70 8.63 -24.70 20.57
N VAL A 71 8.94 -25.36 21.68
CA VAL A 71 8.16 -26.49 22.18
C VAL A 71 6.68 -26.14 22.32
N GLY A 72 5.82 -27.01 21.80
CA GLY A 72 4.37 -26.84 21.79
C GLY A 72 3.82 -26.12 20.56
N ASP A 73 4.66 -25.59 19.67
CA ASP A 73 4.16 -25.07 18.39
C ASP A 73 3.60 -26.18 17.51
N PHE A 74 2.59 -25.80 16.75
CA PHE A 74 1.84 -26.71 15.90
C PHE A 74 2.57 -26.92 14.57
N VAL A 75 2.51 -28.14 14.02
CA VAL A 75 2.99 -28.44 12.67
C VAL A 75 1.76 -28.63 11.78
N ASP A 76 1.48 -27.65 10.92
CA ASP A 76 0.27 -27.66 10.09
C ASP A 76 0.35 -28.63 8.91
N THR A 77 0.12 -29.89 9.22
CA THR A 77 -0.01 -30.98 8.25
C THR A 77 -1.47 -31.27 7.90
N GLY A 78 -2.43 -30.52 8.45
CA GLY A 78 -3.87 -30.78 8.33
C GLY A 78 -4.44 -31.88 9.25
N CYS A 79 -3.61 -32.53 10.08
CA CYS A 79 -4.07 -33.61 10.97
C CYS A 79 -4.60 -33.15 12.34
N GLY A 80 -4.34 -31.89 12.71
CA GLY A 80 -4.77 -31.30 14.00
C GLY A 80 -3.98 -31.74 15.23
N ASN A 81 -3.07 -32.72 15.14
CA ASN A 81 -2.48 -33.39 16.32
C ASN A 81 -0.93 -33.43 16.34
N CYS A 82 -0.25 -32.69 15.46
CA CYS A 82 1.22 -32.68 15.39
C CYS A 82 1.80 -31.41 16.01
N TYR A 83 2.68 -31.54 17.00
CA TYR A 83 3.34 -30.42 17.68
C TYR A 83 4.81 -30.71 17.98
N LEU A 84 5.61 -29.65 18.17
CA LEU A 84 7.02 -29.74 18.51
C LEU A 84 7.20 -30.16 19.98
N ILE A 85 8.09 -31.12 20.24
CA ILE A 85 8.41 -31.57 21.60
C ILE A 85 9.80 -31.07 22.04
N ALA A 86 10.05 -31.14 23.35
CA ALA A 86 11.26 -30.64 23.97
C ALA A 86 12.53 -31.17 23.30
N SER A 87 13.48 -30.27 23.08
CA SER A 87 14.80 -30.63 22.56
C SER A 87 15.73 -31.06 23.69
N ASN A 88 16.77 -31.80 23.34
CA ASN A 88 17.85 -32.15 24.26
C ASN A 88 18.87 -31.01 24.43
N HIS A 89 18.62 -29.84 23.86
CA HIS A 89 19.45 -28.67 24.06
C HIS A 89 19.21 -28.10 25.46
N ASN A 90 20.27 -27.77 26.19
CA ASN A 90 20.18 -27.07 27.48
C ASN A 90 20.13 -25.55 27.27
N VAL A 91 19.23 -25.09 26.39
CA VAL A 91 19.05 -23.68 26.03
C VAL A 91 17.58 -23.34 26.19
N SER A 92 17.27 -22.27 26.93
CA SER A 92 15.90 -21.79 27.16
C SER A 92 15.75 -20.34 26.67
N LEU A 93 14.63 -20.06 26.03
CA LEU A 93 14.18 -18.74 25.61
C LEU A 93 13.52 -18.06 26.81
N GLY A 94 14.08 -16.94 27.26
CA GLY A 94 13.51 -16.14 28.33
C GLY A 94 12.04 -15.76 28.03
N THR A 95 11.16 -15.94 29.01
CA THR A 95 9.71 -15.65 28.88
C THR A 95 9.36 -14.18 29.11
N SER A 96 10.34 -13.35 29.46
CA SER A 96 10.14 -11.93 29.75
C SER A 96 10.05 -11.10 28.46
N THR A 97 8.89 -10.47 28.25
CA THR A 97 8.66 -9.45 27.23
C THR A 97 9.18 -8.05 27.64
N ALA A 98 9.76 -7.92 28.85
CA ALA A 98 9.99 -6.62 29.48
C ALA A 98 11.30 -5.92 29.09
N THR A 99 12.22 -6.60 28.39
CA THR A 99 13.43 -5.97 27.84
C THR A 99 13.85 -6.75 26.59
N PRO A 100 13.68 -6.22 25.37
CA PRO A 100 14.34 -6.83 24.22
C PRO A 100 15.85 -6.75 24.46
N LEU A 101 16.52 -7.90 24.50
CA LEU A 101 17.94 -7.94 24.16
C LEU A 101 18.01 -7.53 22.68
N SER A 102 18.25 -6.24 22.46
CA SER A 102 18.47 -5.69 21.13
C SER A 102 19.78 -6.23 20.59
N MET A 103 19.70 -7.29 19.79
CA MET A 103 20.77 -7.64 18.86
C MET A 103 20.58 -6.77 17.61
N GLY A 104 20.88 -5.48 17.75
CA GLY A 104 20.83 -4.53 16.65
C GLY A 104 21.84 -4.86 15.55
N ASN A 105 21.67 -4.20 14.40
CA ASN A 105 22.59 -4.26 13.26
C ASN A 105 24.04 -4.12 13.72
N GLY A 106 24.86 -5.15 13.47
CA GLY A 106 26.30 -5.11 13.72
C GLY A 106 26.86 -6.05 14.80
N ILE A 107 26.08 -6.98 15.38
CA ILE A 107 26.70 -8.04 16.21
C ILE A 107 27.35 -9.09 15.29
N SER A 108 28.60 -8.84 14.93
CA SER A 108 29.55 -9.89 14.60
C SER A 108 29.95 -10.59 15.90
N ILE A 109 29.80 -11.92 15.97
CA ILE A 109 30.38 -12.70 17.06
C ILE A 109 31.91 -12.63 16.89
N GLY A 110 32.54 -11.72 17.63
CA GLY A 110 33.99 -11.58 17.66
C GLY A 110 34.48 -10.60 18.74
N ASN A 111 35.45 -11.06 19.52
CA ASN A 111 36.38 -10.31 20.38
C ASN A 111 35.94 -9.81 21.77
N SER A 112 34.93 -10.40 22.42
CA SER A 112 34.89 -10.56 23.90
C SER A 112 33.66 -11.36 24.33
N VAL A 113 33.80 -12.68 24.46
CA VAL A 113 32.93 -13.45 25.34
C VAL A 113 33.54 -13.35 26.74
N SER A 114 32.79 -12.81 27.70
CA SER A 114 33.12 -13.01 29.12
C SER A 114 32.73 -14.44 29.47
N ILE A 115 33.60 -15.40 29.18
CA ILE A 115 33.48 -16.74 29.75
C ILE A 115 34.04 -16.63 31.17
N ASN A 116 33.17 -16.67 32.16
CA ASN A 116 33.62 -16.84 33.54
C ASN A 116 33.98 -18.32 33.75
N THR A 117 35.11 -18.72 33.16
CA THR A 117 35.81 -19.95 33.54
C THR A 117 36.89 -19.53 34.51
N GLY A 118 36.75 -19.94 35.77
CA GLY A 118 37.71 -19.63 36.81
C GLY A 118 39.13 -20.02 36.39
N GLY A 119 40.02 -19.03 36.31
CA GLY A 119 41.46 -19.22 36.17
C GLY A 119 42.06 -18.82 34.82
N LEU A 120 42.85 -17.73 34.87
CA LEU A 120 43.89 -17.32 33.93
C LEU A 120 43.47 -16.57 32.65
N THR A 121 43.85 -15.30 32.58
CA THR A 121 43.66 -14.38 31.45
C THR A 121 44.96 -14.27 30.65
N THR A 122 44.95 -14.65 29.37
CA THR A 122 46.03 -14.34 28.43
C THR A 122 45.45 -13.61 27.23
N THR A 123 45.86 -12.36 27.03
CA THR A 123 45.38 -11.48 25.96
C THR A 123 46.36 -11.48 24.79
N TYR A 124 45.90 -11.83 23.58
CA TYR A 124 46.61 -11.55 22.33
C TYR A 124 45.83 -10.50 21.54
N SER A 125 46.47 -9.37 21.25
CA SER A 125 45.94 -8.29 20.41
C SER A 125 46.53 -8.39 19.01
N GLN A 126 45.70 -8.67 18.00
CA GLN A 126 46.01 -8.32 16.61
C GLN A 126 44.90 -7.42 16.08
N SER A 127 45.32 -6.26 15.57
CA SER A 127 44.46 -5.23 14.99
C SER A 127 44.03 -5.63 13.59
N PHE A 128 42.74 -5.92 13.41
CA PHE A 128 42.10 -5.93 12.10
C PHE A 128 41.35 -4.61 11.92
N SER A 129 41.79 -3.82 10.95
CA SER A 129 41.05 -2.65 10.48
C SER A 129 39.67 -3.10 9.97
N SER A 130 38.62 -2.50 10.51
CA SER A 130 37.24 -2.66 10.03
C SER A 130 37.20 -2.53 8.50
N PRO A 131 36.47 -3.39 7.77
CA PRO A 131 36.06 -2.98 6.44
C PRO A 131 35.22 -1.72 6.62
N ILE A 132 35.61 -0.68 5.89
CA ILE A 132 34.85 0.56 5.71
C ILE A 132 33.37 0.19 5.53
N GLN A 133 32.45 0.82 6.29
CA GLN A 133 31.02 0.80 5.98
C GLN A 133 30.86 1.44 4.60
N THR A 134 31.01 0.65 3.54
CA THR A 134 30.44 1.00 2.25
C THR A 134 28.94 0.96 2.47
N GLN A 135 28.32 2.13 2.41
CA GLN A 135 26.88 2.33 2.37
C GLN A 135 26.28 1.30 1.41
N THR A 136 25.70 0.22 1.92
CA THR A 136 24.95 -0.72 1.07
C THR A 136 23.72 0.05 0.61
N ASN A 137 23.52 0.15 -0.70
CA ASN A 137 22.28 0.72 -1.22
C ASN A 137 21.13 -0.13 -0.68
N LYS A 138 20.13 0.52 -0.07
CA LYS A 138 19.00 -0.14 0.57
C LYS A 138 17.71 0.20 -0.14
N VAL A 139 16.75 -0.71 -0.07
CA VAL A 139 15.41 -0.56 -0.65
C VAL A 139 14.34 -0.98 0.35
N PHE A 140 13.10 -0.54 0.17
CA PHE A 140 11.99 -0.86 1.06
C PHE A 140 11.55 -2.30 0.85
N ALA A 141 11.32 -2.69 -0.41
CA ALA A 141 10.95 -4.04 -0.81
C ALA A 141 11.79 -4.47 -2.01
N LYS A 142 12.17 -5.75 -2.06
CA LYS A 142 12.83 -6.39 -3.21
C LYS A 142 12.46 -7.85 -3.33
N SER A 143 12.77 -8.43 -4.49
CA SER A 143 12.62 -9.87 -4.70
C SER A 143 13.52 -10.67 -3.73
N PRO A 144 12.98 -11.68 -3.02
CA PRO A 144 13.81 -12.63 -2.27
C PRO A 144 14.65 -13.53 -3.19
N LYS A 145 14.35 -13.55 -4.51
CA LYS A 145 15.08 -14.34 -5.51
C LYS A 145 16.30 -13.60 -6.06
N ALA A 146 16.44 -12.30 -5.79
CA ALA A 146 17.65 -11.56 -6.13
C ALA A 146 18.85 -12.09 -5.31
N PRO A 147 20.09 -12.03 -5.86
CA PRO A 147 21.27 -12.49 -5.13
C PRO A 147 21.41 -11.85 -3.74
N TRP A 148 22.00 -12.58 -2.81
CA TRP A 148 22.23 -12.10 -1.44
C TRP A 148 23.05 -10.81 -1.46
N GLY A 149 22.58 -9.78 -0.74
CA GLY A 149 23.27 -8.50 -0.66
C GLY A 149 23.06 -7.59 -1.88
N SER A 150 22.30 -8.04 -2.88
CA SER A 150 21.94 -7.25 -4.07
C SER A 150 20.56 -6.60 -3.95
N ILE A 151 20.44 -5.39 -4.50
CA ILE A 151 19.18 -4.67 -4.70
C ILE A 151 18.76 -4.63 -6.18
N ASP A 152 19.29 -5.53 -7.00
CA ASP A 152 18.94 -5.61 -8.41
C ASP A 152 17.43 -5.84 -8.57
N VAL A 153 16.88 -5.22 -9.61
CA VAL A 153 15.47 -5.39 -9.98
C VAL A 153 15.17 -6.86 -10.31
N GLY A 154 14.02 -7.34 -9.84
CA GLY A 154 13.59 -8.72 -10.06
C GLY A 154 13.33 -9.01 -11.53
N GLN A 155 13.89 -10.11 -12.03
CA GLN A 155 13.89 -10.48 -13.45
C GLN A 155 12.82 -11.52 -13.84
N LEU A 156 12.16 -12.11 -12.84
CA LEU A 156 11.21 -13.20 -13.02
C LEU A 156 9.88 -12.83 -12.38
N ARG A 157 8.80 -13.26 -13.02
CA ARG A 157 7.47 -13.20 -12.42
C ARG A 157 7.44 -14.01 -11.13
N GLU A 158 6.83 -13.47 -10.08
CA GLU A 158 6.69 -14.16 -8.80
C GLU A 158 5.40 -13.80 -8.07
N PRO A 159 4.87 -14.67 -7.19
CA PRO A 159 3.70 -14.36 -6.38
C PRO A 159 4.01 -13.18 -5.44
N ALA A 160 3.06 -12.25 -5.28
CA ALA A 160 3.27 -11.11 -4.39
C ALA A 160 3.53 -11.50 -2.92
N SER A 161 3.05 -12.67 -2.49
CA SER A 161 3.33 -13.25 -1.19
C SER A 161 4.79 -13.66 -0.97
N SER A 162 5.63 -13.73 -2.02
CA SER A 162 7.07 -13.95 -1.84
C SER A 162 7.78 -12.70 -1.28
N ILE A 163 7.25 -11.50 -1.54
CA ILE A 163 7.87 -10.25 -1.10
C ILE A 163 7.60 -9.96 0.36
N GLY A 164 6.39 -10.27 0.83
CA GLY A 164 5.94 -9.83 2.14
C GLY A 164 4.51 -10.24 2.46
N SER A 165 4.11 -9.90 3.68
CA SER A 165 2.72 -10.01 4.10
C SER A 165 1.91 -8.88 3.49
N MET A 166 0.67 -9.18 3.09
CA MET A 166 -0.25 -8.20 2.51
C MET A 166 -1.60 -8.20 3.25
N GLY A 167 -2.22 -7.02 3.31
CA GLY A 167 -3.60 -6.84 3.76
C GLY A 167 -4.34 -5.94 2.78
N VAL A 168 -5.60 -6.25 2.49
CA VAL A 168 -6.44 -5.45 1.59
C VAL A 168 -7.67 -4.96 2.34
N TYR A 169 -7.95 -3.67 2.20
CA TYR A 169 -9.00 -2.95 2.89
C TYR A 169 -9.90 -2.26 1.88
N ALA A 170 -11.20 -2.28 2.12
CA ALA A 170 -12.16 -1.58 1.29
C ALA A 170 -13.30 -1.04 2.16
N ALA A 171 -13.94 0.02 1.69
CA ALA A 171 -15.17 0.48 2.31
C ALA A 171 -16.35 -0.45 1.98
N GLY A 172 -17.26 -0.62 2.94
CA GLY A 172 -18.44 -1.50 2.81
C GLY A 172 -19.47 -1.07 1.74
N SER A 173 -19.27 0.10 1.13
CA SER A 173 -20.11 0.63 0.04
C SER A 173 -19.31 1.57 -0.89
N MET A 174 -18.75 1.03 -1.97
CA MET A 174 -18.01 1.82 -2.98
C MET A 174 -18.87 2.93 -3.61
N ASP A 175 -20.18 2.69 -3.72
CA ASP A 175 -21.13 3.67 -4.23
C ASP A 175 -21.30 4.88 -3.31
N ALA A 176 -21.28 4.65 -1.99
CA ALA A 176 -21.33 5.73 -1.02
C ALA A 176 -20.02 6.52 -1.05
N VAL A 177 -18.85 5.86 -1.12
CA VAL A 177 -17.56 6.56 -1.28
C VAL A 177 -17.56 7.49 -2.49
N ALA A 178 -18.14 7.03 -3.61
CA ALA A 178 -18.23 7.84 -4.82
C ALA A 178 -19.25 8.99 -4.71
N SER A 179 -20.30 8.87 -3.87
CA SER A 179 -21.39 9.86 -3.78
C SER A 179 -21.28 10.84 -2.60
N THR A 180 -20.64 10.47 -1.49
CA THR A 180 -20.61 11.26 -0.25
C THR A 180 -19.56 12.37 -0.25
N GLY A 181 -18.61 12.39 -1.19
CA GLY A 181 -17.52 13.36 -1.14
C GLY A 181 -16.63 13.17 0.10
N LEU A 182 -16.20 14.26 0.75
CA LEU A 182 -15.29 14.30 1.92
C LEU A 182 -15.87 13.66 3.21
N GLY A 183 -16.85 12.76 3.12
CA GLY A 183 -17.41 12.06 4.28
C GLY A 183 -16.49 10.95 4.79
N ALA A 184 -16.54 10.67 6.10
CA ALA A 184 -15.83 9.54 6.69
C ALA A 184 -16.54 8.22 6.33
N THR A 185 -15.79 7.23 5.85
CA THR A 185 -16.28 5.90 5.52
C THR A 185 -15.41 4.84 6.17
N ALA A 186 -16.01 3.89 6.88
CA ALA A 186 -15.28 2.80 7.51
C ALA A 186 -14.55 1.94 6.47
N LEU A 187 -13.27 1.63 6.74
CA LEU A 187 -12.48 0.69 5.96
C LEU A 187 -12.36 -0.62 6.73
N SER A 188 -12.82 -1.70 6.10
CA SER A 188 -12.73 -3.05 6.66
C SER A 188 -11.70 -3.84 5.89
N ARG A 189 -10.95 -4.71 6.59
CA ARG A 189 -10.11 -5.70 5.92
C ARG A 189 -10.98 -6.72 5.19
N ILE A 190 -10.71 -6.92 3.91
CA ILE A 190 -11.45 -7.82 3.02
C ILE A 190 -10.63 -9.02 2.57
N SER A 191 -9.29 -8.94 2.67
CA SER A 191 -8.38 -10.05 2.39
C SER A 191 -7.03 -9.88 3.10
N GLY A 192 -6.29 -10.97 3.28
CA GLY A 192 -4.95 -10.96 3.88
C GLY A 192 -4.89 -10.72 5.40
N VAL A 193 -3.74 -10.21 5.85
CA VAL A 193 -3.43 -9.98 7.27
C VAL A 193 -3.72 -8.55 7.73
N ALA A 194 -3.92 -8.36 9.03
CA ALA A 194 -4.23 -7.07 9.67
C ALA A 194 -2.96 -6.22 9.86
N LEU A 195 -2.38 -5.75 8.75
CA LEU A 195 -1.16 -4.92 8.81
C LEU A 195 -1.40 -3.51 9.34
N ALA A 196 -2.57 -2.93 9.06
CA ALA A 196 -2.88 -1.54 9.38
C ALA A 196 -3.90 -1.41 10.54
N ASP A 197 -4.11 -2.47 11.32
CA ASP A 197 -5.03 -2.46 12.45
C ASP A 197 -4.30 -1.95 13.70
N ILE A 198 -4.80 -0.87 14.31
CA ILE A 198 -4.32 -0.36 15.60
C ILE A 198 -5.27 -0.88 16.69
N ALA A 199 -4.71 -1.55 17.71
CA ALA A 199 -5.49 -2.17 18.77
C ALA A 199 -6.40 -1.17 19.49
N GLY A 200 -7.72 -1.43 19.50
CA GLY A 200 -8.71 -0.55 20.12
C GLY A 200 -9.27 0.54 19.20
N PHE A 201 -8.88 0.56 17.92
CA PHE A 201 -9.32 1.55 16.94
C PHE A 201 -10.00 0.90 15.73
N SER A 202 -10.87 1.67 15.10
CA SER A 202 -11.49 1.36 13.80
C SER A 202 -10.91 2.28 12.74
N MET A 203 -10.55 1.73 11.58
CA MET A 203 -9.99 2.49 10.47
C MET A 203 -11.11 3.07 9.60
N GLN A 204 -10.98 4.33 9.21
CA GLN A 204 -11.87 5.02 8.28
C GLN A 204 -11.07 5.89 7.31
N VAL A 205 -11.67 6.17 6.16
CA VAL A 205 -11.16 7.13 5.19
C VAL A 205 -12.08 8.33 5.10
N ILE A 206 -11.50 9.52 5.05
CA ILE A 206 -12.17 10.76 4.69
C ILE A 206 -11.78 11.06 3.25
N GLY A 207 -12.76 11.19 2.36
CA GLY A 207 -12.54 11.41 0.93
C GLY A 207 -12.71 10.15 0.08
N ARG A 208 -12.26 10.22 -1.18
CA ARG A 208 -12.57 9.23 -2.21
C ARG A 208 -11.48 8.17 -2.37
N SER A 209 -11.50 7.11 -1.56
CA SER A 209 -10.68 5.91 -1.77
C SER A 209 -11.53 4.66 -1.97
N GLY A 210 -11.21 3.86 -2.98
CA GLY A 210 -11.83 2.57 -3.24
C GLY A 210 -11.21 1.45 -2.39
N VAL A 211 -10.22 0.79 -2.96
CA VAL A 211 -9.49 -0.33 -2.34
C VAL A 211 -8.10 0.12 -1.93
N LEU A 212 -7.64 -0.28 -0.76
CA LEU A 212 -6.29 -0.05 -0.25
C LEU A 212 -5.57 -1.40 -0.06
N LEU A 213 -4.40 -1.56 -0.65
CA LEU A 213 -3.46 -2.64 -0.35
C LEU A 213 -2.36 -2.11 0.56
N ALA A 214 -2.05 -2.85 1.62
CA ALA A 214 -0.90 -2.65 2.48
C ALA A 214 0.08 -3.83 2.34
N LEU A 215 1.38 -3.55 2.32
CA LEU A 215 2.47 -4.51 2.25
C LEU A 215 3.49 -4.24 3.37
N SER A 216 3.84 -5.29 4.08
CA SER A 216 5.03 -5.35 4.96
C SER A 216 6.03 -6.34 4.36
N PRO A 217 7.17 -5.87 3.81
CA PRO A 217 8.20 -6.74 3.23
C PRO A 217 8.76 -7.74 4.25
N THR A 218 9.02 -8.97 3.80
CA THR A 218 9.72 -9.97 4.59
C THR A 218 11.19 -9.57 4.72
N GLN A 219 11.69 -9.51 5.95
CA GLN A 219 13.10 -9.20 6.19
C GLN A 219 13.99 -10.35 5.70
N LEU A 220 14.97 -10.03 4.84
CA LEU A 220 15.84 -11.03 4.21
C LEU A 220 17.12 -11.30 5.01
N GLY A 221 17.47 -10.43 5.95
CA GLY A 221 18.68 -10.56 6.77
C GLY A 221 19.99 -10.31 6.02
N ASP A 222 19.94 -9.84 4.77
CA ASP A 222 21.11 -9.57 3.92
C ASP A 222 21.61 -8.11 3.97
N GLY A 223 20.98 -7.28 4.82
CA GLY A 223 21.36 -5.88 5.03
C GLY A 223 20.95 -4.92 3.91
N THR A 224 20.14 -5.37 2.95
CA THR A 224 19.70 -4.57 1.78
C THR A 224 18.33 -3.91 1.95
N LEU A 225 17.60 -4.25 3.00
CA LEU A 225 16.33 -3.61 3.32
C LEU A 225 16.53 -2.47 4.32
N TYR A 226 15.74 -1.40 4.17
CA TYR A 226 15.69 -0.34 5.18
C TYR A 226 15.16 -0.86 6.51
N GLY A 227 15.84 -0.50 7.60
CA GLY A 227 15.30 -0.61 8.95
C GLY A 227 14.30 0.52 9.24
N GLN A 228 13.47 0.35 10.28
CA GLN A 228 12.43 1.31 10.65
C GLN A 228 12.95 2.74 10.87
N GLU A 229 14.06 2.90 11.60
CA GLU A 229 14.67 4.21 11.85
C GLU A 229 15.23 4.87 10.58
N GLU A 230 15.69 4.07 9.63
CA GLU A 230 16.20 4.58 8.35
C GLU A 230 15.06 5.08 7.46
N VAL A 231 13.91 4.40 7.49
CA VAL A 231 12.70 4.87 6.81
C VAL A 231 12.22 6.18 7.46
N LYS A 232 12.13 6.23 8.79
CA LYS A 232 11.71 7.43 9.54
C LYS A 232 12.55 8.66 9.23
N ALA A 233 13.86 8.49 9.02
CA ALA A 233 14.79 9.58 8.74
C ALA A 233 14.73 10.13 7.30
N LYS A 234 13.90 9.56 6.42
CA LYS A 234 13.82 9.92 5.00
C LYS A 234 12.45 10.51 4.66
N SER A 235 12.41 11.40 3.67
CA SER A 235 11.16 11.90 3.08
C SER A 235 10.53 10.92 2.07
N GLY A 236 11.32 9.94 1.63
CA GLY A 236 10.91 8.85 0.75
C GLY A 236 12.00 7.80 0.66
N VAL A 237 11.63 6.59 0.28
CA VAL A 237 12.54 5.44 0.23
C VAL A 237 12.49 4.77 -1.14
N GLU A 238 13.65 4.30 -1.60
CA GLU A 238 13.71 3.49 -2.81
C GLU A 238 13.01 2.15 -2.61
N THR A 239 12.37 1.62 -3.65
CA THR A 239 11.79 0.27 -3.68
C THR A 239 12.09 -0.41 -5.01
N ARG A 240 12.05 -1.75 -5.03
CA ARG A 240 12.10 -2.58 -6.25
C ARG A 240 10.79 -3.28 -6.57
N VAL A 241 9.76 -3.03 -5.76
CA VAL A 241 8.42 -3.56 -5.95
C VAL A 241 7.40 -2.43 -5.73
N ARG A 242 6.45 -2.31 -6.66
CA ARG A 242 5.27 -1.46 -6.54
C ARG A 242 4.02 -2.25 -6.90
N PHE A 243 2.87 -1.72 -6.49
CA PHE A 243 1.56 -2.28 -6.79
C PHE A 243 0.68 -1.20 -7.39
N GLY A 244 -0.22 -1.60 -8.27
CA GLY A 244 -1.18 -0.71 -8.92
C GLY A 244 -2.51 -1.39 -9.19
N PHE A 245 -3.45 -0.60 -9.69
CA PHE A 245 -4.77 -1.05 -10.09
C PHE A 245 -4.94 -0.83 -11.58
N ASP A 246 -5.48 -1.82 -12.30
CA ASP A 246 -5.90 -1.62 -13.69
C ASP A 246 -7.27 -0.91 -13.78
N THR A 247 -7.76 -0.70 -15.00
CA THR A 247 -9.05 -0.03 -15.24
C THR A 247 -10.25 -0.80 -14.71
N ASP A 248 -10.11 -2.11 -14.51
CA ASP A 248 -11.15 -2.99 -13.98
C ASP A 248 -11.07 -3.11 -12.45
N GLY A 249 -10.03 -2.53 -11.84
CA GLY A 249 -9.80 -2.51 -10.40
C GLY A 249 -9.01 -3.72 -9.88
N ASN A 250 -8.43 -4.54 -10.77
CA ASN A 250 -7.58 -5.65 -10.34
C ASN A 250 -6.21 -5.14 -9.90
N ILE A 251 -5.62 -5.82 -8.91
CA ILE A 251 -4.33 -5.45 -8.35
C ILE A 251 -3.21 -6.17 -9.10
N HIS A 252 -2.22 -5.39 -9.54
CA HIS A 252 -1.02 -5.89 -10.21
C HIS A 252 0.24 -5.46 -9.45
N GLY A 253 1.20 -6.37 -9.34
CA GLY A 253 2.53 -6.08 -8.82
C GLY A 253 3.55 -5.86 -9.93
N TYR A 254 4.54 -5.03 -9.67
CA TYR A 254 5.56 -4.65 -10.65
C TYR A 254 6.93 -4.65 -9.99
N HIS A 255 7.90 -5.32 -10.62
CA HIS A 255 9.29 -4.99 -10.37
C HIS A 255 9.59 -3.64 -11.01
N VAL A 256 10.39 -2.85 -10.30
CA VAL A 256 10.83 -1.52 -10.73
C VAL A 256 12.29 -1.31 -10.39
N ASP A 257 13.04 -0.65 -11.27
CA ASP A 257 14.45 -0.35 -11.01
C ASP A 257 14.62 0.96 -10.23
N ASN A 258 13.91 2.03 -10.64
CA ASN A 258 14.12 3.38 -10.12
C ASN A 258 12.83 4.01 -9.59
N ALA A 259 12.34 3.52 -8.45
CA ALA A 259 11.18 4.09 -7.78
C ALA A 259 11.51 4.56 -6.36
N VAL A 260 11.18 5.82 -6.06
CA VAL A 260 11.21 6.39 -4.70
C VAL A 260 9.77 6.65 -4.26
N ILE A 261 9.36 6.02 -3.17
CA ILE A 261 8.01 6.16 -2.63
C ILE A 261 8.03 7.20 -1.50
N PRO A 262 7.14 8.21 -1.53
CA PRO A 262 7.08 9.23 -0.50
C PRO A 262 6.60 8.67 0.84
N ASN A 263 7.21 9.15 1.92
CA ASN A 263 6.82 8.80 3.28
C ASN A 263 5.65 9.69 3.76
N ARG A 264 4.79 9.10 4.60
CA ARG A 264 3.69 9.77 5.30
C ARG A 264 3.68 9.32 6.74
N THR A 265 3.79 10.27 7.66
CA THR A 265 3.75 9.98 9.09
C THR A 265 2.30 9.91 9.55
N VAL A 266 1.98 8.82 10.24
CA VAL A 266 0.73 8.70 11.00
C VAL A 266 0.94 9.46 12.31
N GLU A 267 0.16 10.49 12.54
CA GLU A 267 0.24 11.33 13.72
C GLU A 267 -0.83 10.95 14.74
N HIS A 268 -0.46 10.94 16.01
CA HIS A 268 -1.40 10.80 17.12
C HIS A 268 -1.95 12.18 17.47
N ILE A 269 -3.22 12.44 17.12
CA ILE A 269 -3.89 13.74 17.30
C ILE A 269 -5.12 13.55 18.16
N GLY A 270 -5.07 14.03 19.41
CA GLY A 270 -6.17 13.85 20.36
C GLY A 270 -6.31 12.37 20.75
N ASP A 271 -7.48 11.80 20.51
CA ASP A 271 -7.78 10.39 20.77
C ASP A 271 -7.73 9.53 19.50
N LYS A 272 -7.22 10.03 18.38
CA LYS A 272 -7.14 9.32 17.09
C LYS A 272 -5.74 9.32 16.49
N PHE A 273 -5.50 8.37 15.58
CA PHE A 273 -4.36 8.43 14.68
C PHE A 273 -4.80 8.93 13.31
N VAL A 274 -3.98 9.74 12.64
CA VAL A 274 -4.35 10.42 11.39
C VAL A 274 -3.19 10.42 10.42
N VAL A 275 -3.47 10.21 9.14
CA VAL A 275 -2.51 10.47 8.05
C VAL A 275 -3.19 11.10 6.84
N ASP A 276 -2.67 12.24 6.40
CA ASP A 276 -3.06 12.89 5.15
C ASP A 276 -2.24 12.30 3.99
N LEU A 277 -2.91 11.69 3.02
CA LEU A 277 -2.24 11.08 1.86
C LEU A 277 -2.02 12.14 0.77
N GLU A 278 -3.10 12.82 0.41
CA GLU A 278 -3.17 13.90 -0.57
C GLU A 278 -4.28 14.89 -0.17
N PRO A 279 -4.36 16.09 -0.78
CA PRO A 279 -5.42 17.04 -0.47
C PRO A 279 -6.81 16.41 -0.61
N GLY A 280 -7.55 16.35 0.50
CA GLY A 280 -8.89 15.79 0.55
C GLY A 280 -8.99 14.27 0.72
N ILE A 281 -7.86 13.55 0.89
CA ILE A 281 -7.87 12.13 1.26
C ILE A 281 -7.01 11.89 2.51
N ARG A 282 -7.67 11.38 3.54
CA ARG A 282 -7.09 11.12 4.86
C ARG A 282 -7.53 9.76 5.37
N ILE A 283 -6.63 9.02 6.00
CA ILE A 283 -6.98 7.84 6.81
C ILE A 283 -6.97 8.26 8.28
N GLU A 284 -7.99 7.83 9.01
CA GLU A 284 -8.08 8.00 10.46
C GLU A 284 -8.30 6.64 11.13
N TRP A 285 -7.64 6.44 12.25
CA TRP A 285 -7.96 5.39 13.20
C TRP A 285 -8.62 6.05 14.40
N VAL A 286 -9.92 5.80 14.56
CA VAL A 286 -10.74 6.38 15.64
C VAL A 286 -11.01 5.32 16.71
N PRO A 287 -11.10 5.67 18.00
CA PRO A 287 -11.37 4.71 19.05
C PRO A 287 -12.64 3.92 18.76
N THR A 288 -12.59 2.60 18.93
CA THR A 288 -13.75 1.74 18.74
C THR A 288 -14.74 2.00 19.87
N THR A 289 -15.72 2.87 19.65
CA THR A 289 -16.94 2.92 20.47
C THR A 289 -17.85 1.74 20.07
N THR A 290 -18.69 1.28 20.98
CA THR A 290 -19.65 0.19 20.74
C THR A 290 -20.58 0.44 19.55
N GLU A 291 -20.72 1.67 19.06
CA GLU A 291 -21.54 2.05 17.92
C GLU A 291 -20.88 1.77 16.55
N ILE A 292 -19.55 1.89 16.42
CA ILE A 292 -18.84 1.67 15.14
C ILE A 292 -18.62 0.18 14.87
N ALA A 293 -18.52 -0.64 15.93
CA ALA A 293 -18.44 -2.10 15.82
C ALA A 293 -19.69 -2.74 15.19
N GLY A 294 -20.75 -1.96 14.93
CA GLY A 294 -22.08 -2.41 14.55
C GLY A 294 -22.57 -2.01 13.16
N THR A 295 -21.83 -1.24 12.34
CA THR A 295 -22.19 -1.08 10.92
C THR A 295 -21.91 -2.38 10.19
N LYS A 296 -22.85 -3.32 10.33
CA LYS A 296 -23.01 -4.47 9.45
C LYS A 296 -22.85 -3.97 8.02
N ILE A 297 -21.84 -4.52 7.34
CA ILE A 297 -21.62 -4.28 5.93
C ILE A 297 -22.85 -4.79 5.19
N LEU A 298 -23.76 -3.88 4.86
CA LEU A 298 -25.03 -4.17 4.19
C LEU A 298 -25.08 -3.43 2.86
N THR A 299 -24.06 -3.58 2.03
CA THR A 299 -24.22 -3.40 0.58
C THR A 299 -23.17 -4.15 -0.22
N ASN A 300 -23.64 -4.74 -1.31
CA ASN A 300 -22.96 -5.59 -2.27
C ASN A 300 -22.44 -4.77 -3.47
N PRO A 301 -21.38 -5.18 -4.18
CA PRO A 301 -20.35 -6.14 -3.78
C PRO A 301 -19.11 -5.44 -3.22
N ILE A 302 -18.59 -5.99 -2.13
CA ILE A 302 -17.19 -5.81 -1.73
C ILE A 302 -16.36 -6.62 -2.74
N PRO A 303 -15.24 -6.09 -3.27
CA PRO A 303 -14.37 -6.87 -4.15
C PRO A 303 -13.91 -8.17 -3.46
N ASP A 304 -14.09 -9.31 -4.13
CA ASP A 304 -13.49 -10.58 -3.70
C ASP A 304 -12.06 -10.64 -4.23
N ILE A 305 -11.08 -10.56 -3.33
CA ILE A 305 -9.66 -10.47 -3.69
C ILE A 305 -8.92 -11.67 -3.14
N ASP A 306 -8.55 -12.58 -4.03
CA ASP A 306 -7.61 -13.67 -3.72
C ASP A 306 -6.16 -13.19 -3.92
N LEU A 307 -5.47 -12.94 -2.81
CA LEU A 307 -4.07 -12.52 -2.79
C LEU A 307 -3.12 -13.51 -3.48
N HIS A 308 -3.48 -14.79 -3.60
CA HIS A 308 -2.65 -15.79 -4.27
C HIS A 308 -2.64 -15.64 -5.79
N THR A 309 -3.56 -14.84 -6.33
CA THR A 309 -3.63 -14.52 -7.75
C THR A 309 -2.91 -13.22 -8.10
N ILE A 310 -2.39 -12.49 -7.11
CA ILE A 310 -1.57 -11.29 -7.33
C ILE A 310 -0.13 -11.71 -7.62
N TYR A 311 0.34 -11.33 -8.80
CA TYR A 311 1.72 -11.55 -9.22
C TYR A 311 2.45 -10.24 -9.40
N ILE A 312 3.77 -10.32 -9.24
CA ILE A 312 4.71 -9.27 -9.54
C ILE A 312 5.35 -9.58 -10.88
N HIS A 313 5.22 -8.64 -11.80
CA HIS A 313 5.68 -8.77 -13.18
C HIS A 313 7.02 -8.06 -13.37
N PRO A 314 8.01 -8.67 -14.04
CA PRO A 314 9.28 -8.03 -14.33
C PRO A 314 9.09 -6.87 -15.33
N GLU A 315 9.93 -5.84 -15.29
CA GLU A 315 9.80 -4.65 -16.15
C GLU A 315 9.71 -5.00 -17.65
N LYS A 316 10.52 -5.96 -18.09
CA LYS A 316 10.57 -6.38 -19.50
C LYS A 316 9.28 -7.01 -20.04
N ASP A 317 8.43 -7.56 -19.16
CA ASP A 317 7.19 -8.24 -19.55
C ASP A 317 6.00 -7.26 -19.54
N GLN A 318 6.20 -6.00 -19.12
CA GLN A 318 5.14 -5.01 -19.06
C GLN A 318 4.86 -4.42 -20.45
N GLY A 319 3.59 -4.17 -20.75
CA GLY A 319 3.16 -3.70 -22.07
C GLY A 319 3.04 -4.80 -23.12
N GLU A 320 3.26 -6.05 -22.74
CA GLU A 320 3.03 -7.23 -23.56
C GLU A 320 1.88 -8.08 -22.98
N GLU A 321 1.17 -8.79 -23.85
CA GLU A 321 0.16 -9.75 -23.41
C GLU A 321 0.84 -11.05 -22.95
N PHE A 322 0.59 -11.45 -21.72
CA PHE A 322 1.14 -12.68 -21.14
C PHE A 322 0.04 -13.51 -20.50
N ALA A 323 -0.08 -14.77 -20.92
CA ALA A 323 -1.10 -15.71 -20.40
C ALA A 323 -2.53 -15.11 -20.41
N ASN A 324 -2.92 -14.46 -21.52
CA ASN A 324 -4.19 -13.76 -21.70
C ASN A 324 -4.44 -12.61 -20.70
N THR A 325 -3.36 -12.07 -20.12
CA THR A 325 -3.41 -10.90 -19.23
C THR A 325 -2.47 -9.84 -19.81
N TYR A 326 -3.01 -8.65 -20.07
CA TYR A 326 -2.19 -7.49 -20.41
C TYR A 326 -1.80 -6.77 -19.13
N VAL A 327 -0.50 -6.60 -18.91
CA VAL A 327 0.01 -5.89 -17.73
C VAL A 327 0.45 -4.50 -18.17
N THR A 328 -0.28 -3.48 -17.72
CA THR A 328 0.02 -2.09 -18.07
C THR A 328 1.40 -1.69 -17.56
N PRO A 329 2.28 -1.10 -18.39
CA PRO A 329 3.56 -0.55 -17.93
C PRO A 329 3.38 0.40 -16.76
N ILE A 330 4.16 0.20 -15.70
CA ILE A 330 4.03 1.02 -14.49
C ILE A 330 4.34 2.50 -14.74
N SER A 331 5.14 2.81 -15.77
CA SER A 331 5.39 4.19 -16.24
C SER A 331 4.11 4.90 -16.70
N ASP A 332 3.10 4.13 -17.09
CA ASP A 332 1.85 4.63 -17.64
C ASP A 332 0.75 4.71 -16.57
N VAL A 333 1.06 4.30 -15.34
CA VAL A 333 0.12 4.28 -14.21
C VAL A 333 0.46 5.40 -13.22
N ASP A 334 -0.52 6.26 -12.94
CA ASP A 334 -0.45 7.26 -11.87
C ASP A 334 -0.87 6.59 -10.54
N LEU A 335 0.13 6.13 -9.78
CA LEU A 335 -0.08 5.39 -8.54
C LEU A 335 -0.28 6.32 -7.35
N ASN A 336 -1.27 6.00 -6.51
CA ASN A 336 -1.45 6.65 -5.21
C ASN A 336 -0.82 5.78 -4.11
N ASP A 337 0.51 5.70 -4.09
CA ASP A 337 1.27 4.88 -3.17
C ASP A 337 2.19 5.69 -2.23
N TYR A 338 2.31 5.20 -1.00
CA TYR A 338 3.02 5.87 0.10
C TYR A 338 3.64 4.84 1.03
N ILE A 339 4.69 5.24 1.75
CA ILE A 339 5.13 4.50 2.94
C ILE A 339 4.53 5.17 4.17
N LEU A 340 3.67 4.46 4.89
CA LEU A 340 3.16 4.90 6.17
C LEU A 340 4.18 4.62 7.28
N ILE A 341 4.47 5.64 8.07
CA ILE A 341 5.32 5.55 9.26
C ILE A 341 4.42 5.68 10.47
N PHE A 342 4.31 4.62 11.26
CA PHE A 342 3.49 4.61 12.46
C PHE A 342 4.25 5.07 13.71
N PRO A 343 3.56 5.70 14.69
CA PRO A 343 4.11 5.95 16.01
C PRO A 343 4.53 4.65 16.71
N GLU A 344 5.58 4.70 17.53
CA GLU A 344 6.14 3.51 18.18
C GLU A 344 5.15 2.82 19.12
N GLU A 345 4.25 3.59 19.74
CA GLU A 345 3.20 3.06 20.63
C GLU A 345 2.21 2.14 19.94
N THR A 346 2.10 2.20 18.61
CA THR A 346 1.24 1.29 17.84
C THR A 346 1.85 -0.10 17.68
N GLY A 347 3.17 -0.22 17.81
CA GLY A 347 3.93 -1.44 17.51
C GLY A 347 3.94 -1.84 16.03
N LEU A 348 3.40 -1.02 15.13
CA LEU A 348 3.34 -1.32 13.69
C LEU A 348 4.64 -0.91 12.98
N PRO A 349 5.16 -1.75 12.06
CA PRO A 349 6.30 -1.37 11.23
C PRO A 349 5.87 -0.36 10.15
N PRO A 350 6.82 0.29 9.45
CA PRO A 350 6.49 1.06 8.26
C PRO A 350 5.83 0.16 7.20
N LEU A 351 4.76 0.65 6.56
CA LEU A 351 3.99 -0.10 5.57
C LEU A 351 4.02 0.59 4.22
N TYR A 352 4.25 -0.16 3.15
CA TYR A 352 3.88 0.32 1.82
C TYR A 352 2.37 0.22 1.67
N ILE A 353 1.74 1.30 1.22
CA ILE A 353 0.33 1.29 0.84
C ILE A 353 0.19 1.73 -0.61
N VAL A 354 -0.83 1.20 -1.29
CA VAL A 354 -1.37 1.77 -2.52
C VAL A 354 -2.88 1.73 -2.46
N TYR A 355 -3.56 2.75 -2.99
CA TYR A 355 -5.01 2.74 -3.09
C TYR A 355 -5.54 3.18 -4.45
N SER A 356 -6.70 2.64 -4.80
CA SER A 356 -7.50 3.09 -5.94
C SER A 356 -8.44 4.21 -5.53
N LYS A 357 -8.80 5.06 -6.49
CA LYS A 357 -9.91 6.02 -6.34
C LYS A 357 -11.13 5.44 -7.04
N PRO A 358 -12.36 5.63 -6.51
CA PRO A 358 -13.56 5.11 -7.15
C PRO A 358 -13.72 5.69 -8.57
N PRO A 359 -14.33 4.95 -9.52
CA PRO A 359 -14.67 5.48 -10.84
C PRO A 359 -15.47 6.77 -10.76
N VAL A 360 -15.39 7.58 -11.81
CA VAL A 360 -16.23 8.77 -11.94
C VAL A 360 -17.69 8.39 -12.21
N LYS A 361 -18.64 9.18 -11.70
CA LYS A 361 -20.07 9.00 -11.96
C LYS A 361 -20.53 9.96 -13.07
N MET A 362 -21.47 9.52 -13.91
CA MET A 362 -22.10 10.41 -14.90
C MET A 362 -22.73 11.61 -14.21
N LEU A 363 -22.60 12.80 -14.82
CA LEU A 363 -23.03 14.09 -14.28
C LEU A 363 -22.40 14.46 -12.94
N GLU A 364 -21.36 13.75 -12.50
CA GLU A 364 -20.60 14.16 -11.34
C GLU A 364 -19.92 15.50 -11.64
N VAL A 365 -20.13 16.48 -10.75
CA VAL A 365 -19.52 17.79 -10.84
C VAL A 365 -18.61 18.01 -9.64
N ASP A 366 -17.37 18.39 -9.92
CA ASP A 366 -16.34 18.67 -8.93
C ASP A 366 -15.23 19.55 -9.54
N LEU A 367 -14.23 19.91 -8.74
CA LEU A 367 -13.00 20.51 -9.22
C LEU A 367 -12.18 19.50 -10.02
N TYR A 368 -11.54 19.93 -11.12
CA TYR A 368 -10.79 19.03 -12.00
C TYR A 368 -9.76 18.15 -11.26
N GLY A 369 -9.06 18.72 -10.26
CA GLY A 369 -8.07 18.00 -9.46
C GLY A 369 -8.64 16.74 -8.80
N ASN A 370 -9.90 16.77 -8.38
CA ASN A 370 -10.58 15.66 -7.69
C ASN A 370 -10.95 14.50 -8.63
N PHE A 371 -10.78 14.67 -9.94
CA PHE A 371 -10.96 13.61 -10.93
C PHE A 371 -9.66 12.94 -11.38
N LYS A 372 -8.50 13.39 -10.89
CA LYS A 372 -7.21 12.77 -11.24
C LYS A 372 -7.07 11.38 -10.63
N GLY A 373 -6.52 10.45 -11.41
CA GLY A 373 -6.32 9.06 -11.01
C GLY A 373 -7.62 8.24 -10.89
N ARG A 374 -8.78 8.78 -11.28
CA ARG A 374 -10.07 8.06 -11.23
C ARG A 374 -10.39 7.39 -12.56
N PRO A 375 -10.79 6.10 -12.57
CA PRO A 375 -11.23 5.41 -13.78
C PRO A 375 -12.37 6.15 -14.48
N ARG A 376 -12.28 6.23 -15.82
CA ARG A 376 -13.21 7.01 -16.65
C ARG A 376 -14.35 6.21 -17.25
N ASN A 377 -14.17 4.90 -17.47
CA ASN A 377 -15.22 3.97 -17.90
C ASN A 377 -16.10 4.50 -19.05
N GLY A 378 -15.47 5.03 -20.12
CA GLY A 378 -16.18 5.57 -21.29
C GLY A 378 -16.73 7.00 -21.15
N THR A 379 -16.36 7.71 -20.09
CA THR A 379 -16.71 9.12 -19.84
C THR A 379 -15.50 10.04 -19.97
N HIS A 380 -15.74 11.34 -20.06
CA HIS A 380 -14.70 12.36 -19.98
C HIS A 380 -15.05 13.43 -18.95
N ALA A 381 -14.01 14.03 -18.37
CA ALA A 381 -14.12 15.28 -17.62
C ALA A 381 -14.09 16.47 -18.58
N ASP A 382 -15.14 17.28 -18.57
CA ASP A 382 -15.26 18.50 -19.36
C ASP A 382 -15.17 19.73 -18.45
N HIS A 383 -14.20 20.61 -18.72
CA HIS A 383 -13.98 21.83 -17.94
C HIS A 383 -14.94 22.91 -18.42
N MET A 384 -15.71 23.50 -17.51
CA MET A 384 -16.61 24.61 -17.82
C MET A 384 -16.44 25.73 -16.79
N PRO A 385 -15.81 26.88 -17.17
CA PRO A 385 -15.46 27.27 -18.53
C PRO A 385 -14.28 26.47 -19.08
N SER A 386 -14.13 26.44 -20.41
CA SER A 386 -13.03 25.71 -21.06
C SER A 386 -11.65 26.06 -20.46
N GLN A 387 -10.77 25.06 -20.37
CA GLN A 387 -9.42 25.24 -19.80
C GLN A 387 -8.63 26.38 -20.46
N ARG A 388 -8.82 26.59 -21.77
CA ARG A 388 -8.18 27.68 -22.52
C ARG A 388 -8.71 29.05 -22.13
N ALA A 389 -10.02 29.19 -21.91
CA ALA A 389 -10.63 30.44 -21.46
C ALA A 389 -10.19 30.78 -20.02
N ALA A 390 -10.21 29.79 -19.12
CA ALA A 390 -9.74 29.94 -17.74
C ALA A 390 -8.26 30.34 -17.67
N SER A 391 -7.40 29.67 -18.46
CA SER A 391 -5.98 30.00 -18.59
C SER A 391 -5.77 31.43 -19.11
N THR A 392 -6.47 31.82 -20.18
CA THR A 392 -6.38 33.17 -20.77
C THR A 392 -6.83 34.25 -19.78
N TYR A 393 -7.89 33.98 -19.00
CA TYR A 393 -8.34 34.88 -17.93
C TYR A 393 -7.26 35.09 -16.88
N LEU A 394 -6.61 34.02 -16.39
CA LEU A 394 -5.53 34.14 -15.41
C LEU A 394 -4.33 34.89 -15.96
N GLN A 395 -3.93 34.63 -17.21
CA GLN A 395 -2.83 35.34 -17.86
C GLN A 395 -3.09 36.85 -17.93
N ARG A 396 -4.33 37.26 -18.25
CA ARG A 396 -4.76 38.66 -18.26
C ARG A 396 -4.79 39.26 -16.86
N LYS A 397 -5.39 38.55 -15.90
CA LYS A 397 -5.54 38.99 -14.50
C LYS A 397 -4.19 39.19 -13.81
N LEU A 398 -3.22 38.33 -14.13
CA LEU A 398 -1.88 38.36 -13.55
C LEU A 398 -0.88 39.10 -14.45
N ALA A 399 -1.34 39.81 -15.48
CA ALA A 399 -0.52 40.61 -16.41
C ALA A 399 0.74 39.88 -16.95
N GLY A 400 0.67 38.56 -17.11
CA GLY A 400 1.80 37.73 -17.56
C GLY A 400 2.89 37.44 -16.50
N PHE A 401 2.72 37.83 -15.23
CA PHE A 401 3.65 37.49 -14.14
C PHE A 401 3.50 36.05 -13.63
N ALA A 402 2.44 35.35 -14.02
CA ALA A 402 2.22 33.97 -13.62
C ALA A 402 3.05 33.02 -14.48
N ASP A 403 3.83 32.15 -13.84
CA ASP A 403 4.49 31.07 -14.56
C ASP A 403 3.46 30.02 -15.06
N ASP A 404 3.80 29.31 -16.13
CA ASP A 404 2.91 28.30 -16.71
C ASP A 404 2.55 27.16 -15.73
N GLN A 405 3.40 26.87 -14.74
CA GLN A 405 3.11 25.86 -13.72
C GLN A 405 2.04 26.34 -12.74
N GLN A 406 2.06 27.61 -12.35
CA GLN A 406 1.05 28.24 -11.50
C GLN A 406 -0.31 28.20 -12.20
N ILE A 407 -0.36 28.57 -13.48
CA ILE A 407 -1.60 28.50 -14.27
C ILE A 407 -2.11 27.06 -14.33
N LYS A 408 -1.24 26.08 -14.63
CA LYS A 408 -1.61 24.66 -14.63
C LYS A 408 -2.13 24.18 -13.27
N LYS A 409 -1.55 24.63 -12.16
CA LYS A 409 -2.05 24.32 -10.81
C LYS A 409 -3.44 24.90 -10.59
N GLN A 410 -3.70 26.12 -11.07
CA GLN A 410 -5.03 26.74 -10.96
C GLN A 410 -6.11 25.97 -11.74
N MET A 411 -5.77 25.31 -12.86
CA MET A 411 -6.74 24.49 -13.61
C MET A 411 -7.34 23.35 -12.78
N ASN A 412 -6.65 22.88 -11.73
CA ASN A 412 -7.21 21.87 -10.83
C ASN A 412 -8.42 22.38 -10.05
N PHE A 413 -8.63 23.69 -9.96
CA PHE A 413 -9.69 24.34 -9.20
C PHE A 413 -10.81 24.90 -10.09
N VAL A 414 -10.85 24.52 -11.37
CA VAL A 414 -11.96 24.85 -12.28
C VAL A 414 -13.03 23.78 -12.18
N ALA A 415 -14.30 24.19 -12.11
CA ALA A 415 -15.42 23.27 -12.12
C ALA A 415 -15.43 22.42 -13.40
N THR A 416 -15.69 21.13 -13.21
CA THR A 416 -15.63 20.12 -14.25
C THR A 416 -16.80 19.16 -14.08
N VAL A 417 -17.41 18.75 -15.19
CA VAL A 417 -18.51 17.79 -15.22
C VAL A 417 -18.12 16.52 -15.96
N ILE A 418 -18.60 15.38 -15.48
CA ILE A 418 -18.41 14.08 -16.13
C ILE A 418 -19.54 13.83 -17.13
N ILE A 419 -19.18 13.63 -18.40
CA ILE A 419 -20.12 13.41 -19.50
C ILE A 419 -19.68 12.21 -20.37
N PRO A 420 -20.57 11.61 -21.17
CA PRO A 420 -20.19 10.55 -22.10
C PRO A 420 -19.06 11.01 -23.03
N ALA A 421 -18.04 10.15 -23.23
CA ALA A 421 -16.91 10.49 -24.07
C ALA A 421 -17.34 10.90 -25.49
N LYS A 422 -18.34 10.20 -26.05
CA LYS A 422 -18.92 10.52 -27.37
C LYS A 422 -19.54 11.92 -27.45
N VAL A 423 -20.19 12.40 -26.38
CA VAL A 423 -20.78 13.74 -26.33
C VAL A 423 -19.67 14.79 -26.25
N HIS A 424 -18.72 14.61 -25.34
CA HIS A 424 -17.56 15.49 -25.21
C HIS A 424 -16.81 15.61 -26.54
N GLN A 425 -16.47 14.46 -27.14
CA GLN A 425 -15.71 14.37 -28.38
C GLN A 425 -16.42 15.01 -29.57
N LYS A 426 -17.74 14.89 -29.68
CA LYS A 426 -18.47 15.30 -30.89
C LYS A 426 -19.06 16.72 -30.80
N TYR A 427 -19.51 17.13 -29.62
CA TYR A 427 -20.36 18.31 -29.48
C TYR A 427 -19.80 19.39 -28.56
N SER A 428 -18.91 19.04 -27.63
CA SER A 428 -18.33 20.05 -26.75
C SER A 428 -17.33 20.93 -27.50
N GLU A 429 -17.46 22.24 -27.31
CA GLU A 429 -16.55 23.26 -27.83
C GLU A 429 -15.20 23.23 -27.12
N THR A 430 -15.14 22.62 -25.94
CA THR A 430 -13.93 22.47 -25.12
C THR A 430 -13.01 21.37 -25.66
N TYR A 431 -13.54 20.47 -26.51
CA TYR A 431 -12.81 19.34 -27.06
C TYR A 431 -12.01 19.69 -28.32
N GLY A 432 -10.80 19.13 -28.42
CA GLY A 432 -10.05 19.05 -29.68
C GLY A 432 -9.67 20.39 -30.32
N GLY A 433 -9.56 21.47 -29.55
CA GLY A 433 -9.17 22.79 -30.07
C GLY A 433 -10.22 23.50 -30.92
N ARG A 434 -11.49 23.07 -30.86
CA ARG A 434 -12.62 23.72 -31.56
C ARG A 434 -12.88 25.14 -31.07
N ASN A 435 -12.45 25.47 -29.86
CA ASN A 435 -12.56 26.83 -29.35
C ASN A 435 -11.65 27.78 -30.13
N THR A 436 -12.25 28.67 -30.94
CA THR A 436 -11.52 29.64 -31.76
C THR A 436 -10.84 30.72 -30.90
N PRO A 437 -9.75 31.37 -31.36
CA PRO A 437 -9.11 32.44 -30.59
C PRO A 437 -10.07 33.56 -30.17
N THR A 438 -11.02 33.93 -31.04
CA THR A 438 -12.05 34.93 -30.75
C THR A 438 -12.99 34.48 -29.63
N GLN A 439 -13.44 33.22 -29.67
CA GLN A 439 -14.33 32.67 -28.66
C GLN A 439 -13.60 32.51 -27.31
N ILE A 440 -12.35 32.04 -27.30
CA ILE A 440 -11.49 32.01 -26.10
C ILE A 440 -11.36 33.40 -25.48
N ALA A 441 -11.09 34.43 -26.30
CA ALA A 441 -10.92 35.79 -25.81
C ALA A 441 -12.21 36.37 -25.22
N LYS A 442 -13.37 36.05 -25.82
CA LYS A 442 -14.71 36.43 -25.33
C LYS A 442 -15.04 35.71 -24.03
N ASP A 443 -14.84 34.40 -23.96
CA ASP A 443 -15.11 33.57 -22.80
C ASP A 443 -14.24 33.97 -21.60
N ALA A 444 -12.96 34.27 -21.84
CA ALA A 444 -12.03 34.76 -20.83
C ALA A 444 -12.44 36.12 -20.23
N ASN A 445 -13.26 36.92 -20.92
CA ASN A 445 -13.78 38.19 -20.39
C ASN A 445 -15.05 37.98 -19.53
N ASN A 446 -15.74 36.86 -19.67
CA ASN A 446 -16.91 36.53 -18.88
C ASN A 446 -17.02 35.01 -18.66
N LEU A 447 -16.22 34.52 -17.71
CA LEU A 447 -16.15 33.08 -17.40
C LEU A 447 -17.50 32.52 -16.94
N ARG A 448 -18.34 33.32 -16.27
CA ARG A 448 -19.69 32.91 -15.85
C ARG A 448 -20.55 32.59 -17.07
N GLN A 449 -20.61 33.49 -18.05
CA GLN A 449 -21.36 33.27 -19.29
C GLN A 449 -20.75 32.13 -20.13
N ALA A 450 -19.42 31.98 -20.10
CA ALA A 450 -18.75 30.89 -20.80
C ALA A 450 -19.20 29.50 -20.28
N VAL A 451 -19.43 29.35 -18.97
CA VAL A 451 -19.98 28.12 -18.38
C VAL A 451 -21.36 27.82 -18.97
N ASP A 452 -22.25 28.81 -18.98
CA ASP A 452 -23.61 28.67 -19.52
C ASP A 452 -23.55 28.25 -20.99
N ASN A 453 -22.75 28.94 -21.81
CA ASN A 453 -22.59 28.63 -23.23
C ASN A 453 -22.03 27.22 -23.47
N ASN A 454 -20.98 26.83 -22.74
CA ASN A 454 -20.35 25.51 -22.89
C ASN A 454 -21.32 24.39 -22.49
N PHE A 455 -22.14 24.61 -21.45
CA PHE A 455 -23.12 23.61 -21.03
C PHE A 455 -24.32 23.56 -22.00
N ASP A 456 -24.81 24.71 -22.47
CA ASP A 456 -25.88 24.78 -23.47
C ASP A 456 -25.50 24.05 -24.76
N ALA A 457 -24.21 24.09 -25.16
CA ALA A 457 -23.73 23.38 -26.34
C ALA A 457 -23.86 21.84 -26.23
N ILE A 458 -23.66 21.27 -25.03
CA ILE A 458 -23.76 19.82 -24.82
C ILE A 458 -25.16 19.34 -24.42
N LYS A 459 -25.97 20.22 -23.82
CA LYS A 459 -27.24 19.87 -23.18
C LYS A 459 -28.24 19.13 -24.09
N PRO A 460 -28.51 19.55 -25.34
CA PRO A 460 -29.42 18.82 -26.23
C PRO A 460 -29.00 17.36 -26.44
N TRP A 461 -27.71 17.12 -26.56
CA TRP A 461 -27.14 15.79 -26.78
C TRP A 461 -27.19 14.95 -25.51
N MET A 462 -27.03 15.56 -24.34
CA MET A 462 -27.23 14.88 -23.06
C MET A 462 -28.70 14.46 -22.88
N LEU A 463 -29.67 15.27 -23.31
CA LEU A 463 -31.07 14.89 -23.31
C LEU A 463 -31.34 13.70 -24.26
N GLU A 464 -30.72 13.69 -25.45
CA GLU A 464 -30.79 12.55 -26.37
C GLU A 464 -30.18 11.25 -25.81
N GLU A 465 -29.15 11.37 -24.96
CA GLU A 465 -28.56 10.25 -24.21
C GLU A 465 -29.45 9.74 -23.06
N GLY A 466 -30.59 10.39 -22.81
CA GLY A 466 -31.59 9.97 -21.82
C GLY A 466 -31.44 10.59 -20.45
N PHE A 467 -30.55 11.58 -20.27
CA PHE A 467 -30.47 12.35 -19.03
C PHE A 467 -31.68 13.29 -18.89
N ASN A 468 -32.11 13.56 -17.67
CA ASN A 468 -33.24 14.47 -17.46
C ASN A 468 -32.78 15.93 -17.28
N GLU A 469 -33.64 16.86 -17.71
CA GLU A 469 -33.40 18.30 -17.64
C GLU A 469 -33.02 18.78 -16.23
N SER A 470 -33.68 18.25 -15.20
CA SER A 470 -33.44 18.63 -13.81
C SER A 470 -32.03 18.23 -13.34
N GLU A 471 -31.54 17.05 -13.71
CA GLU A 471 -30.18 16.59 -13.40
C GLU A 471 -29.13 17.47 -14.07
N LEU A 472 -29.37 17.84 -15.34
CA LEU A 472 -28.50 18.70 -16.12
C LEU A 472 -28.42 20.10 -15.51
N GLU A 473 -29.54 20.69 -15.13
CA GLU A 473 -29.56 22.00 -14.46
C GLU A 473 -28.96 21.94 -13.05
N ASN A 474 -29.13 20.85 -12.31
CA ASN A 474 -28.46 20.65 -11.03
C ASN A 474 -26.94 20.59 -11.19
N ALA A 475 -26.44 19.88 -12.21
CA ALA A 475 -25.02 19.85 -12.53
C ALA A 475 -24.50 21.24 -12.89
N ARG A 476 -25.22 21.98 -13.75
CA ARG A 476 -24.88 23.37 -14.13
C ARG A 476 -24.81 24.30 -12.91
N ASN A 477 -25.81 24.24 -12.04
CA ASN A 477 -25.85 25.04 -10.82
C ASN A 477 -24.69 24.73 -9.89
N LYS A 478 -24.34 23.45 -9.74
CA LYS A 478 -23.17 23.02 -8.94
C LYS A 478 -21.85 23.53 -9.52
N MET A 479 -21.68 23.55 -10.84
CA MET A 479 -20.49 24.13 -11.46
C MET A 479 -20.37 25.62 -11.15
N HIS A 480 -21.48 26.37 -11.23
CA HIS A 480 -21.49 27.79 -10.85
C HIS A 480 -21.13 28.01 -9.39
N GLN A 481 -21.66 27.19 -8.49
CA GLN A 481 -21.30 27.23 -7.08
C GLN A 481 -19.78 27.06 -6.88
N LEU A 482 -19.21 25.98 -7.42
CA LEU A 482 -17.78 25.68 -7.27
C LEU A 482 -16.88 26.77 -7.85
N ASN A 483 -17.20 27.28 -9.04
CA ASN A 483 -16.40 28.33 -9.66
C ASN A 483 -16.46 29.64 -8.86
N LYS A 484 -17.58 29.97 -8.22
CA LYS A 484 -17.70 31.12 -7.32
C LYS A 484 -16.91 30.95 -6.05
N GLU A 485 -17.03 29.79 -5.39
CA GLU A 485 -16.28 29.44 -4.18
C GLU A 485 -14.75 29.48 -4.42
N ASN A 486 -14.31 29.15 -5.63
CA ASN A 486 -12.89 29.17 -6.02
C ASN A 486 -12.46 30.49 -6.71
N GLY A 487 -13.31 31.53 -6.71
CA GLY A 487 -12.92 32.88 -7.11
C GLY A 487 -12.74 33.10 -8.63
N TRP A 488 -13.31 32.23 -9.46
CA TRP A 488 -13.28 32.40 -10.92
C TRP A 488 -14.16 33.54 -11.39
N TYR A 489 -15.31 33.73 -10.76
CA TYR A 489 -16.25 34.83 -10.99
C TYR A 489 -17.19 35.01 -9.78
N GLN A 490 -17.99 36.09 -9.77
CA GLN A 490 -18.95 36.41 -8.70
C GLN A 490 -20.38 35.94 -9.03
#